data_AF-A0A945EFE2-F1
#
_entry.id   AF-A0A945EFE2-F1
#
_cell.length_a   1.000
_cell.length_b   1.000
_cell.length_c   1.000
_cell.angle_alpha   90.00
_cell.angle_beta   90.00
_cell.angle_gamma   90.00
#
_symmetry.space_group_name_H-M   'P 1'
#
loop_
_entity.id
_entity.type
_entity.pdbx_description
1 polymer ?
#
loop_
_entity_poly.entity_id
_entity_poly.type
_entity_poly.pdbx_seq_one_letter_code
_entity_poly.pdbx_strand_id
1 'polypeptide(L)' 'ATDYILKEKGDEVISDRHQKDFKKEEETDEETKSTDSFTDISFDDI' A
#
# COMPACT_ATOMS: atom_id res chain seq x y z
N ALA A 1 -12.99 -0.62 -12.09
CA ALA A 1 -13.24 -1.01 -10.70
C ALA A 1 -12.30 -0.18 -9.83
N THR A 2 -12.90 0.75 -9.09
CA THR A 2 -12.23 1.65 -8.14
C THR A 2 -13.07 1.81 -6.86
N ASP A 3 -14.25 1.18 -6.82
CA ASP A 3 -15.23 1.33 -5.74
C ASP A 3 -14.69 0.78 -4.42
N TYR A 4 -13.89 -0.28 -4.48
CA TYR A 4 -13.20 -0.83 -3.31
C TYR A 4 -12.23 0.19 -2.69
N ILE A 5 -11.43 0.87 -3.53
CA ILE A 5 -10.47 1.90 -3.09
C ILE A 5 -11.21 3.11 -2.49
N LEU A 6 -12.35 3.49 -3.07
CA LEU A 6 -13.17 4.59 -2.56
C LEU A 6 -13.80 4.26 -1.21
N LYS A 7 -14.17 3.00 -0.99
CA LYS A 7 -14.77 2.53 0.25
C LYS A 7 -13.73 2.41 1.36
N GLU A 8 -12.58 1.80 1.08
CA GLU A 8 -11.47 1.63 2.01
C GLU A 8 -10.54 2.87 2.00
N LYS A 9 -11.11 4.04 1.73
CA LYS A 9 -10.35 5.29 1.63
C LYS A 9 -9.77 5.65 2.98
N GLY A 10 -8.43 5.66 3.05
CA GLY A 10 -7.69 5.94 4.28
C GLY A 10 -6.89 4.72 4.76
N ASP A 11 -7.21 3.54 4.23
CA ASP A 11 -6.50 2.30 4.50
C ASP A 11 -5.64 1.92 3.28
N GLU A 12 -4.56 1.18 3.54
CA GLU A 12 -3.71 0.65 2.49
C GLU A 12 -4.42 -0.51 1.79
N VAL A 13 -4.55 -0.40 0.47
CA VAL A 13 -5.22 -1.41 -0.36
C VAL A 13 -4.33 -1.82 -1.51
N ILE A 14 -4.45 -3.09 -1.88
CA ILE A 14 -3.83 -3.63 -3.09
C ILE A 14 -4.80 -3.58 -4.26
N SER A 15 -4.28 -3.38 -5.47
CA SER A 15 -5.09 -3.28 -6.68
C SER A 15 -5.78 -4.61 -7.04
N ASP A 16 -6.91 -4.55 -7.73
CA ASP A 16 -7.77 -5.70 -8.06
C ASP A 16 -7.02 -6.89 -8.69
N ARG A 17 -6.02 -6.62 -9.54
CA ARG A 17 -5.20 -7.69 -10.15
C ARG A 17 -4.36 -8.41 -9.11
N HIS A 18 -3.85 -7.69 -8.12
CA HIS A 18 -3.00 -8.23 -7.07
C HIS A 18 -3.82 -8.84 -5.94
N GLN A 19 -5.06 -8.38 -5.71
CA GLN A 19 -5.99 -8.99 -4.75
C GLN A 19 -6.26 -10.47 -5.04
N LYS A 20 -6.34 -10.83 -6.32
CA LYS A 20 -6.76 -12.17 -6.75
C LYS A 20 -5.82 -13.27 -6.25
N ASP A 21 -4.52 -13.01 -6.28
CA ASP A 21 -3.49 -14.00 -5.95
C ASP A 21 -2.76 -13.65 -4.64
N PHE A 22 -3.23 -12.62 -3.94
CA PHE A 22 -2.68 -12.22 -2.64
C PHE A 22 -2.94 -13.30 -1.61
N LYS A 23 -1.85 -13.82 -1.04
CA LYS A 23 -1.88 -14.70 0.12
C LYS A 23 -1.32 -13.90 1.27
N LYS A 24 -2.15 -13.62 2.27
CA LYS A 24 -1.67 -13.07 3.53
C LYS A 24 -0.86 -14.16 4.22
N GLU A 25 0.46 -14.10 4.08
CA GLU A 25 1.34 -14.87 4.94
C GLU A 25 1.15 -14.33 6.36
N GLU A 26 1.02 -15.21 7.36
CA GLU A 26 0.94 -14.79 8.76
C GLU A 26 2.33 -14.32 9.19
N GLU A 27 2.71 -13.12 8.75
CA GLU A 27 3.95 -12.48 9.14
C GLU A 27 3.84 -12.08 10.62
N THR A 28 4.57 -12.81 11.44
CA THR A 28 4.86 -12.45 12.83
C THR A 28 5.67 -11.15 12.80
N ASP A 29 5.05 -10.02 13.15
CA ASP A 29 5.69 -8.76 13.59
C ASP A 29 7.02 -8.35 12.90
N GLU A 30 7.14 -8.47 11.57
CA GLU A 30 8.32 -8.00 10.82
C GLU A 30 8.03 -6.90 9.77
N GLU A 31 6.79 -6.43 9.66
CA GLU A 31 6.38 -5.38 8.72
C GLU A 31 6.63 -3.96 9.28
N THR A 32 7.86 -3.69 9.68
CA THR A 32 8.38 -2.32 9.92
C THR A 32 9.62 -2.01 9.08
N LYS A 33 9.91 -2.85 8.09
CA LYS A 33 10.98 -2.64 7.12
C LYS A 33 10.36 -2.51 5.75
N SER A 34 10.63 -1.39 5.06
CA SER A 34 10.51 -1.19 3.60
C SER A 34 9.51 -0.12 3.11
N THR A 35 9.26 0.96 3.86
CA THR A 35 8.72 2.20 3.28
C THR A 35 9.66 3.41 3.40
N ASP A 36 10.84 3.24 4.01
CA ASP A 36 11.81 4.31 4.27
C ASP A 36 12.41 5.01 3.02
N SER A 37 12.06 4.64 1.78
CA SER A 37 12.68 5.28 0.60
C SER A 37 11.89 5.28 -0.72
N PHE A 38 10.57 5.38 -0.71
CA PHE A 38 9.85 5.76 -1.95
C PHE A 38 9.85 7.28 -2.12
N THR A 39 11.05 7.81 -2.39
CA THR A 39 11.38 9.20 -2.74
C THR A 39 10.66 10.27 -1.92
N ASP A 40 11.25 10.66 -0.80
CA ASP A 40 10.90 11.85 -0.03
C ASP A 40 11.23 13.12 -0.85
N ILE A 41 10.36 13.44 -1.81
CA ILE A 41 10.50 14.57 -2.73
C ILE A 41 9.68 15.74 -2.18
N SER A 42 10.36 16.79 -1.74
CA SER A 42 9.73 18.06 -1.40
C SER A 42 9.34 18.84 -2.66
N PHE A 43 8.06 19.20 -2.80
CA PHE A 43 7.54 20.00 -3.92
C PHE A 43 7.66 21.51 -3.73
N ASP A 44 8.23 21.96 -2.62
CA ASP A 44 8.30 23.38 -2.26
C ASP A 44 9.39 24.16 -3.01
N ASP A 45 10.35 23.47 -3.65
CA ASP A 45 11.51 24.06 -4.34
C ASP A 45 11.54 23.77 -5.87
N ILE A 46 10.41 23.44 -6.52
CA ILE A 46 10.31 23.30 -8.00
C ILE A 46 9.79 24.56 -8.70
#